data_AF-A0A9E4TWD5-F1
#
_entry.id   AF-A0A9E4TWD5-F1
#
_cell.length_a   1.000
_cell.length_b   1.000
_cell.length_c   1.000
_cell.angle_alpha   90.00
_cell.angle_beta   90.00
_cell.angle_gamma   90.00
#
_symmetry.space_group_name_H-M   'P 1'
#
loop_
_entity.id
_entity.type
_entity.pdbx_description
1 polymer ?
#
loop_
_entity_poly.entity_id
_entity_poly.type
_entity_poly.pdbx_seq_one_letter_code
_entity_poly.pdbx_strand_id
1 'polypeptide(L)'
;MNALLDAAQKLEVVRARTGTYNTTLAAANINATSVEGFYTNLNIVAATAACPIVSCYVIEITGQNGQEEDSVTAYRLSSTGLKQRNEGGWTNGWK
;
A
#
# COMPACT_ATOMS: atom_id res chain seq x y z
N MET A 1 0.89 2.24 -9.71
CA MET A 1 -0.28 1.45 -9.23
C MET A 1 -0.02 -0.06 -9.19
N ASN A 2 0.64 -0.66 -10.19
CA ASN A 2 0.98 -2.10 -10.18
C ASN A 2 1.73 -2.56 -8.92
N ALA A 3 2.60 -1.72 -8.36
CA ALA A 3 3.31 -2.02 -7.11
C ALA A 3 2.37 -2.26 -5.91
N LEU A 4 1.27 -1.51 -5.78
CA LEU A 4 0.28 -1.74 -4.72
C LEU A 4 -0.49 -3.04 -4.94
N LEU A 5 -0.81 -3.39 -6.19
CA LEU A 5 -1.51 -4.63 -6.50
C LEU A 5 -0.60 -5.87 -6.26
N ASP A 6 0.67 -5.81 -6.65
CA ASP A 6 1.65 -6.86 -6.36
C ASP A 6 1.86 -7.04 -4.85
N ALA A 7 2.00 -5.93 -4.12
CA ALA A 7 2.10 -5.94 -2.66
C ALA A 7 0.87 -6.57 -1.98
N ALA A 8 -0.34 -6.20 -2.42
CA ALA A 8 -1.59 -6.78 -1.91
C ALA A 8 -1.64 -8.30 -2.16
N GLN A 9 -1.28 -8.74 -3.36
CA GLN A 9 -1.29 -10.15 -3.72
C GLN A 9 -0.31 -10.96 -2.85
N LYS A 10 0.88 -10.42 -2.56
CA LYS A 10 1.85 -11.02 -1.63
C LYS A 10 1.36 -11.09 -0.20
N LEU A 11 0.67 -10.06 0.29
CA LEU A 11 0.06 -10.07 1.62
C LEU A 11 -1.02 -11.15 1.74
N GLU A 12 -1.86 -11.34 0.71
CA GLU A 12 -2.84 -12.42 0.69
C GLU A 12 -2.18 -13.81 0.71
N VAL A 13 -1.07 -14.00 -0.03
CA VAL A 13 -0.30 -15.25 0.00
C VAL A 13 0.28 -15.51 1.38
N VAL A 14 0.84 -14.49 2.05
CA VAL A 14 1.37 -14.61 3.42
C VAL A 14 0.26 -15.02 4.38
N ARG A 15 -0.90 -14.36 4.31
CA ARG A 15 -2.05 -14.68 5.17
C ARG A 15 -2.55 -16.10 4.94
N ALA A 16 -2.64 -16.54 3.69
CA ALA A 16 -3.04 -17.91 3.38
C ALA A 16 -2.09 -18.97 3.98
N ARG A 17 -0.81 -18.63 4.17
CA ARG A 17 0.21 -19.53 4.74
C ARG A 17 0.33 -19.47 6.26
N THR A 18 0.09 -18.30 6.86
CA THR A 18 0.43 -18.03 8.27
C THR A 18 -0.77 -17.66 9.14
N GLY A 19 -1.92 -17.39 8.53
CA GLY A 19 -3.14 -16.93 9.20
C GLY A 19 -3.19 -15.45 9.53
N THR A 20 -2.12 -14.68 9.31
CA THR A 20 -2.05 -13.24 9.60
C THR A 20 -1.34 -12.46 8.49
N TYR A 21 -1.55 -11.14 8.40
CA TYR A 21 -0.71 -10.30 7.54
C TYR A 21 0.57 -9.90 8.27
N ASN A 22 1.64 -9.63 7.50
CA ASN A 22 2.90 -9.13 8.03
C ASN A 22 2.89 -7.61 8.17
N THR A 23 3.66 -7.09 9.12
CA THR A 23 3.81 -5.65 9.38
C THR A 23 4.95 -5.00 8.60
N THR A 24 5.83 -5.79 7.99
CA THR A 24 6.99 -5.29 7.23
C THR A 24 7.00 -5.85 5.81
N LEU A 25 7.50 -5.04 4.88
CA LEU A 25 7.61 -5.43 3.47
C LEU A 25 8.54 -6.63 3.27
N ALA A 26 9.69 -6.64 3.96
CA ALA A 26 10.66 -7.72 3.85
C ALA A 26 10.08 -9.07 4.29
N ALA A 27 9.34 -9.10 5.41
CA ALA A 27 8.67 -10.32 5.86
C ALA A 27 7.58 -10.79 4.90
N ALA A 28 6.97 -9.87 4.14
CA ALA A 28 6.00 -10.17 3.10
C ALA A 28 6.62 -10.40 1.70
N ASN A 29 7.95 -10.36 1.57
CA ASN A 29 8.67 -10.44 0.29
C ASN A 29 8.21 -9.38 -0.75
N ILE A 30 7.91 -8.17 -0.28
CA ILE A 30 7.48 -7.04 -1.09
C ILE A 30 8.68 -6.12 -1.31
N ASN A 31 8.91 -5.71 -2.56
CA ASN A 31 9.90 -4.69 -2.88
C ASN A 31 9.32 -3.31 -2.57
N ALA A 32 10.09 -2.48 -1.87
CA ALA A 32 9.67 -1.11 -1.52
C ALA A 32 9.61 -0.19 -2.76
N THR A 33 10.45 -0.47 -3.76
CA THR A 33 10.61 0.34 -4.97
C THR A 33 9.66 -0.10 -6.08
N SER A 34 8.92 0.84 -6.66
CA SER A 34 8.28 0.61 -7.96
C SER A 34 9.30 0.77 -9.09
N VAL A 35 9.11 0.03 -10.18
CA VAL A 35 10.02 -0.02 -11.34
C VAL A 35 10.17 1.35 -12.02
N GLU A 36 9.21 2.25 -11.81
CA GLU A 36 9.08 3.51 -12.56
C GLU A 36 9.72 4.71 -11.85
N GLY A 37 10.20 4.58 -10.61
CA GLY A 37 10.95 5.64 -9.92
C GLY A 37 10.17 6.89 -9.48
N PHE A 38 8.94 7.12 -9.95
CA PHE A 38 8.10 8.27 -9.54
C PHE A 38 7.27 8.02 -8.26
N TYR A 39 7.16 6.75 -7.85
CA TYR A 39 6.49 6.34 -6.62
C TYR A 39 7.31 5.22 -5.99
N THR A 40 8.12 5.44 -4.95
CA THR A 40 8.98 4.36 -4.40
C THR A 40 9.00 4.21 -2.90
N ASN A 41 8.21 4.97 -2.16
CA ASN A 41 8.04 4.76 -0.72
C ASN A 41 6.82 3.88 -0.46
N LEU A 42 6.83 2.65 -0.99
CA LEU A 42 5.78 1.70 -0.63
C LEU A 42 5.96 1.31 0.85
N ASN A 43 4.87 1.25 1.60
CA ASN A 43 4.88 0.84 2.99
C ASN A 43 3.54 0.20 3.41
N ILE A 44 3.59 -0.63 4.46
CA ILE A 44 2.41 -1.11 5.16
C ILE A 44 2.10 -0.09 6.27
N VAL A 45 0.92 0.52 6.21
CA VAL A 45 0.46 1.48 7.22
C VAL A 45 0.34 0.75 8.55
N ALA A 46 0.75 1.43 9.63
CA ALA A 46 0.69 0.88 10.97
C ALA A 46 -0.72 0.40 11.33
N ALA A 47 -0.79 -0.77 11.99
CA ALA A 47 -2.05 -1.33 12.43
C ALA A 47 -2.76 -0.39 13.40
N THR A 48 -4.08 -0.32 13.29
CA THR A 48 -4.93 0.44 14.20
C THR A 48 -6.00 -0.47 14.80
N ALA A 49 -6.72 -0.01 15.82
CA ALA A 49 -7.85 -0.77 16.36
C ALA A 49 -8.92 -1.07 15.30
N ALA A 50 -9.10 -0.18 14.32
CA ALA A 50 -10.05 -0.35 13.22
C ALA A 50 -9.53 -1.26 12.09
N CYS A 51 -8.20 -1.40 11.97
CA CYS A 51 -7.55 -2.26 10.98
C CYS A 51 -6.37 -2.99 11.65
N PRO A 52 -6.67 -4.05 12.44
CA PRO A 52 -5.62 -4.83 13.09
C PRO A 52 -4.96 -5.74 12.05
N ILE A 53 -3.61 -5.82 12.08
CA ILE A 53 -2.82 -6.50 11.04
C ILE A 53 -3.17 -8.00 10.89
N VAL A 54 -3.77 -8.61 11.90
CA VAL A 54 -4.23 -10.01 11.84
C VAL A 54 -5.34 -10.24 10.82
N SER A 55 -6.16 -9.21 10.53
CA SER A 55 -7.34 -9.33 9.68
C SER A 55 -7.48 -8.24 8.62
N CYS A 56 -6.65 -7.20 8.68
CA CYS A 56 -6.72 -6.05 7.80
C CYS A 56 -5.33 -5.48 7.52
N TYR A 57 -5.13 -4.92 6.33
CA TYR A 57 -3.96 -4.09 6.04
C TYR A 57 -4.38 -2.87 5.22
N VAL A 58 -3.52 -1.85 5.28
CA VAL A 58 -3.49 -0.76 4.30
C VAL A 58 -2.05 -0.64 3.82
N ILE A 59 -1.86 -0.66 2.51
CA ILE A 59 -0.57 -0.38 1.89
C ILE A 59 -0.65 0.95 1.17
N GLU A 60 0.40 1.74 1.29
CA GLU A 60 0.50 3.08 0.75
C GLU A 60 1.77 3.22 -0.07
N ILE A 61 1.74 4.06 -1.10
CA ILE A 61 2.90 4.48 -1.86
C ILE A 61 2.83 5.98 -2.09
N THR A 62 3.91 6.69 -1.79
CA THR A 62 3.98 8.14 -1.99
C THR A 62 4.74 8.49 -3.27
N GLY A 63 4.35 9.61 -3.86
CA GLY A 63 5.06 10.25 -4.96
C GLY A 63 6.45 10.72 -4.52
N GLN A 64 7.34 10.80 -5.50
CA GLN A 64 8.71 11.28 -5.39
C GLN A 64 9.20 11.71 -6.78
N ASN A 65 10.35 12.38 -6.85
CA ASN A 65 10.93 12.88 -8.10
C ASN A 65 9.98 13.83 -8.87
N GLY A 66 9.39 14.78 -8.16
CA GLY A 66 8.45 15.77 -8.70
C GLY A 66 6.99 15.30 -8.70
N GLN A 67 6.73 14.02 -8.46
CA GLN A 67 5.37 13.49 -8.34
C GLN A 67 4.70 13.85 -7.00
N GLU A 68 5.49 14.22 -6.00
CA GLU A 68 5.06 14.84 -4.76
C GLU A 68 4.48 16.26 -4.95
N GLU A 69 4.77 16.91 -6.07
CA GLU A 69 4.23 18.23 -6.43
C GLU A 69 2.95 18.16 -7.27
N ASP A 70 2.53 16.94 -7.67
CA ASP A 70 1.28 16.72 -8.40
C ASP A 70 0.07 16.94 -7.47
N SER A 71 -1.07 17.23 -8.08
CA SER A 71 -2.39 17.15 -7.46
C SER A 71 -2.63 15.83 -6.72
N VAL A 72 -2.05 14.72 -7.18
CA VAL A 72 -2.08 13.42 -6.49
C VAL A 72 -0.70 13.05 -5.95
N THR A 73 -0.55 13.05 -4.63
CA THR A 73 0.75 12.87 -3.96
C THR A 73 0.97 11.47 -3.40
N ALA A 74 -0.09 10.67 -3.25
CA ALA A 74 0.01 9.30 -2.76
C ALA A 74 -1.18 8.44 -3.20
N TYR A 75 -0.98 7.13 -3.19
CA TYR A 75 -2.02 6.13 -3.39
C TYR A 75 -1.98 5.09 -2.28
N ARG A 76 -3.15 4.57 -1.90
CA ARG A 76 -3.25 3.44 -0.99
C ARG A 76 -4.30 2.42 -1.42
N LEU A 77 -4.10 1.19 -0.96
CA LEU A 77 -4.99 0.05 -1.12
C LEU A 77 -5.21 -0.61 0.24
N SER A 78 -6.45 -0.91 0.58
CA SER A 78 -6.78 -1.71 1.76
C SER A 78 -7.09 -3.16 1.41
N SER A 79 -7.07 -4.03 2.43
CA SER A 79 -7.44 -5.44 2.31
C SER A 79 -8.88 -5.69 1.85
N THR A 80 -9.77 -4.69 1.91
CA THR A 80 -11.14 -4.78 1.38
C THR A 80 -11.22 -4.44 -0.11
N GLY A 81 -10.10 -4.09 -0.74
CA GLY A 81 -10.05 -3.62 -2.12
C GLY A 81 -10.37 -2.13 -2.28
N LEU A 82 -10.60 -1.39 -1.19
CA LEU A 82 -10.79 0.05 -1.27
C LEU A 82 -9.49 0.72 -1.73
N LYS A 83 -9.57 1.33 -2.91
CA LYS A 83 -8.54 2.12 -3.57
C LYS A 83 -8.74 3.59 -3.21
N GLN A 84 -7.69 4.28 -2.79
CA GLN A 84 -7.74 5.70 -2.49
C GLN A 84 -6.50 6.43 -3.00
N ARG A 85 -6.65 7.72 -3.25
CA ARG A 85 -5.59 8.64 -3.66
C ARG A 85 -5.59 9.87 -2.77
N ASN A 86 -4.44 10.50 -2.60
CA ASN A 86 -4.29 11.69 -1.77
C ASN A 86 -4.18 12.95 -2.63
N GLU A 87 -5.17 13.84 -2.52
CA GLU A 87 -5.28 15.11 -3.25
C GLU A 87 -5.43 16.29 -2.27
N GLY A 88 -4.60 16.33 -1.22
CA GLY A 88 -4.82 17.18 -0.04
C GLY A 88 -5.80 16.57 0.98
N GLY A 89 -6.13 15.30 0.79
CA GLY A 89 -7.08 14.49 1.53
C GLY A 89 -7.31 13.15 0.81
N TRP A 90 -7.74 12.13 1.55
CA TRP A 90 -7.99 10.81 0.96
C TRP A 90 -9.32 10.75 0.23
N THR A 91 -9.25 10.57 -1.09
CA THR A 91 -10.40 10.41 -1.98
C THR A 91 -10.49 8.98 -2.48
N ASN A 92 -11.71 8.44 -2.59
CA ASN A 92 -11.94 7.09 -3.10
C ASN A 92 -11.72 7.01 -4.62
N GLY A 93 -11.17 5.88 -5.06
CA GLY A 93 -10.82 5.58 -6.44
C GLY A 93 -9.39 6.00 -6.80
N TRP A 94 -8.75 5.19 -7.64
CA TRP A 94 -7.56 5.61 -8.38
C TRP A 94 -8.03 6.20 -9.72
N LYS A 95 -7.32 7.22 -10.19
CA LYS A 95 -7.65 7.92 -11.43
C LYS A 95 -6.96 7.26 -12.62
#